data_AF-A0AAD9YAR3-F1
#
_entry.id   AF-A0AAD9YAR3-F1
#
_cell.length_a   1.000
_cell.length_b   1.000
_cell.length_c   1.000
_cell.angle_alpha   90.00
_cell.angle_beta   90.00
_cell.angle_gamma   90.00
#
_symmetry.space_group_name_H-M   'P 1'
#
loop_
_entity.id
_entity.type
_entity.pdbx_description
1 polymer ?
#
loop_
_entity_poly.entity_id
_entity_poly.type
_entity_poly.pdbx_seq_one_letter_code
_entity_poly.pdbx_strand_id
1 'polypeptide(L)'
;MPPRLPSFPAFKAPSAFMARIARPFSATPAVAEPRRPISNTDSLLGLDDQKAPIDRARTLMSKNPLGGARNAAIRQRTMLESLKKQKISDDYLKQMPRRWRNGNVYAPHDLSPTEMDKWRKIRKPEGDVIDMLGINPKDHYRNFAMISEFMTTFGHIMHSKDTGLRAVNHRRMTKAIRRAIGMGIHPSVHHHPEILKKTFKQAWR
;
A
#
# COMPACT_ATOMS: atom_id res chain seq x y z
N MET A 1 -19.35 11.76 67.90
CA MET A 1 -20.32 10.91 67.19
C MET A 1 -19.59 10.12 66.10
N PRO A 2 -19.86 8.82 65.93
CA PRO A 2 -19.05 7.89 65.13
C PRO A 2 -19.29 8.00 63.60
N PRO A 3 -18.33 7.54 62.77
CA PRO A 3 -18.45 7.48 61.30
C PRO A 3 -19.38 6.34 60.85
N ARG A 4 -20.17 6.57 59.80
CA ARG A 4 -21.09 5.58 59.20
C ARG A 4 -20.38 4.81 58.07
N LEU A 5 -20.30 3.49 58.23
CA LEU A 5 -19.87 2.52 57.20
C LEU A 5 -21.04 2.11 56.28
N PRO A 6 -20.76 1.55 55.08
CA PRO A 6 -21.70 1.46 53.97
C PRO A 6 -22.62 0.22 54.02
N SER A 7 -23.85 0.37 53.53
CA SER A 7 -24.81 -0.73 53.32
C SER A 7 -24.71 -1.30 51.90
N PHE A 8 -24.27 -2.55 51.78
CA PHE A 8 -24.45 -3.36 50.58
C PHE A 8 -25.90 -3.89 50.50
N PRO A 9 -26.51 -3.93 49.31
CA PRO A 9 -27.55 -4.92 49.04
C PRO A 9 -27.04 -6.05 48.14
N ALA A 10 -27.38 -7.27 48.56
CA ALA A 10 -27.10 -8.54 47.92
C ALA A 10 -28.02 -8.82 46.71
N PHE A 11 -27.45 -9.54 45.75
CA PHE A 11 -28.02 -10.48 44.78
C PHE A 11 -29.51 -10.42 44.41
N LYS A 12 -29.76 -10.25 43.10
CA LYS A 12 -30.81 -11.03 42.41
C LYS A 12 -30.42 -11.25 40.95
N ALA A 13 -30.12 -12.50 40.59
CA ALA A 13 -30.03 -12.95 39.19
C ALA A 13 -31.44 -13.23 38.66
N PRO A 14 -31.74 -12.89 37.39
CA PRO A 14 -32.77 -13.56 36.63
C PRO A 14 -32.18 -14.38 35.49
N SER A 15 -32.37 -15.69 35.61
CA SER A 15 -32.88 -16.63 34.60
C SER A 15 -32.47 -16.44 33.13
N ALA A 16 -31.81 -17.49 32.65
CA ALA A 16 -31.63 -17.83 31.25
C ALA A 16 -32.94 -17.75 30.45
N PHE A 17 -32.94 -16.96 29.37
CA PHE A 17 -33.78 -17.19 28.20
C PHE A 17 -33.24 -16.41 27.01
N MET A 18 -32.21 -16.93 26.33
CA MET A 18 -32.07 -16.74 24.88
C MET A 18 -31.31 -17.92 24.30
N ALA A 19 -32.05 -18.67 23.48
CA ALA A 19 -31.54 -19.72 22.63
C ALA A 19 -30.54 -19.15 21.60
N ARG A 20 -29.45 -19.88 21.41
CA ARG A 20 -28.72 -20.11 20.16
C ARG A 20 -28.95 -19.09 19.03
N ILE A 21 -27.97 -18.21 18.81
CA ILE A 21 -27.38 -18.02 17.47
C ILE A 21 -25.86 -17.85 17.65
N ALA A 22 -25.17 -18.90 18.08
CA ALA A 22 -23.74 -19.00 17.89
C ALA A 22 -23.51 -19.38 16.41
N ARG A 23 -23.27 -18.38 15.55
CA ARG A 23 -22.60 -18.65 14.27
C ARG A 23 -21.14 -18.93 14.60
N PRO A 24 -20.54 -20.05 14.15
CA PRO A 24 -19.11 -20.23 14.27
C PRO A 24 -18.42 -19.13 13.46
N PHE A 25 -17.69 -18.25 14.16
CA PHE A 25 -16.69 -17.39 13.56
C PHE A 25 -15.54 -18.30 13.11
N SER A 26 -15.05 -18.11 11.89
CA SER A 26 -13.94 -18.84 11.25
C SER A 26 -14.24 -20.26 10.72
N ALA A 27 -14.49 -20.33 9.42
CA ALA A 27 -14.17 -21.50 8.60
C ALA A 27 -13.28 -21.00 7.45
N THR A 28 -12.01 -20.71 7.76
CA THR A 28 -10.98 -20.74 6.71
C THR A 28 -10.80 -22.22 6.35
N PRO A 29 -10.97 -22.63 5.09
CA PRO A 29 -10.62 -24.00 4.70
C PRO A 29 -9.13 -24.23 5.00
N ALA A 30 -8.82 -25.39 5.58
CA ALA A 30 -7.46 -25.81 5.88
C ALA A 30 -6.55 -25.63 4.65
N VAL A 31 -5.35 -25.11 4.89
CA VAL A 31 -4.28 -24.95 3.89
C VAL A 31 -4.03 -26.31 3.24
N ALA A 32 -4.40 -26.45 1.98
CA ALA A 32 -4.01 -27.58 1.16
C ALA A 32 -2.49 -27.53 0.98
N GLU A 33 -1.82 -28.65 1.25
CA GLU A 33 -0.39 -28.84 1.04
C GLU A 33 0.06 -28.42 -0.38
N PRO A 34 1.31 -27.95 -0.56
CA PRO A 34 1.81 -27.58 -1.88
C PRO A 34 1.88 -28.82 -2.78
N ARG A 35 0.98 -28.88 -3.77
CA ARG A 35 1.06 -29.85 -4.87
C ARG A 35 2.42 -29.70 -5.56
N ARG A 36 3.13 -30.82 -5.68
CA ARG A 36 4.40 -30.98 -6.41
C ARG A 36 4.27 -30.41 -7.83
N PRO A 37 5.33 -29.82 -8.40
CA PRO A 37 5.30 -29.36 -9.78
C PRO A 37 5.17 -30.56 -10.72
N ILE A 38 4.06 -30.63 -11.44
CA ILE A 38 3.87 -31.57 -12.54
C ILE A 38 4.70 -31.03 -13.72
N SER A 39 5.84 -31.67 -13.98
CA SER A 39 6.66 -31.46 -15.16
C SER A 39 5.92 -32.04 -16.38
N ASN A 40 5.09 -31.23 -17.03
CA ASN A 40 4.52 -31.56 -18.33
C ASN A 40 5.48 -31.05 -19.42
N THR A 41 6.57 -31.77 -19.62
CA THR A 41 7.39 -31.68 -20.84
C THR A 41 7.59 -33.08 -21.38
N ASP A 42 6.50 -33.76 -21.72
CA ASP A 42 6.52 -35.02 -22.47
C ASP A 42 5.11 -35.26 -23.02
N SER A 43 4.75 -34.63 -24.13
CA SER A 43 3.63 -35.00 -25.02
C SER A 43 3.45 -33.97 -26.15
N LEU A 44 4.53 -33.61 -26.85
CA LEU A 44 4.43 -32.72 -28.02
C LEU A 44 5.28 -33.20 -29.19
N LEU A 45 5.48 -34.51 -29.29
CA LEU A 45 6.08 -35.16 -30.44
C LEU A 45 5.32 -36.44 -30.76
N GLY A 46 4.26 -36.31 -31.56
CA GLY A 46 3.49 -37.45 -32.05
C GLY A 46 2.01 -37.16 -32.04
N LEU A 47 1.53 -36.56 -33.12
CA LEU A 47 0.18 -36.69 -33.70
C LEU A 47 0.11 -35.76 -34.91
N ASP A 48 0.91 -36.10 -35.92
CA ASP A 48 0.51 -35.82 -37.29
C ASP A 48 -0.54 -36.87 -37.69
N ASP A 49 -1.45 -36.43 -38.56
CA ASP A 49 -2.29 -37.24 -39.44
C ASP A 49 -3.65 -37.71 -38.90
N GLN A 50 -4.68 -36.85 -39.01
CA GLN A 50 -5.99 -37.18 -39.60
C GLN A 50 -6.75 -35.89 -39.96
N LYS A 51 -6.94 -35.67 -41.26
CA LYS A 51 -7.59 -34.50 -41.83
C LYS A 51 -9.10 -34.77 -42.04
N ALA A 52 -9.95 -34.47 -41.04
CA ALA A 52 -11.41 -34.15 -41.17
C ALA A 52 -12.10 -34.01 -39.79
N PRO A 53 -13.23 -33.29 -39.61
CA PRO A 53 -13.79 -32.16 -40.35
C PRO A 53 -14.01 -30.93 -39.40
N ILE A 54 -13.28 -29.84 -39.64
CA ILE A 54 -13.36 -28.60 -38.84
C ILE A 54 -14.76 -27.92 -38.95
N ASP A 55 -15.60 -28.37 -39.90
CA ASP A 55 -16.88 -27.75 -40.22
C ASP A 55 -18.08 -28.28 -39.40
N ARG A 56 -17.98 -29.48 -38.80
CA ARG A 56 -19.04 -30.03 -37.91
C ARG A 56 -19.02 -29.43 -36.51
N ALA A 57 -17.84 -29.08 -35.99
CA ALA A 57 -17.71 -28.44 -34.68
C ALA A 57 -18.23 -26.98 -34.70
N ARG A 58 -18.06 -26.28 -35.82
CA ARG A 58 -18.55 -24.89 -36.02
C ARG A 58 -20.08 -24.81 -36.13
N THR A 59 -20.72 -25.81 -36.74
CA THR A 59 -22.19 -25.85 -36.93
C THR A 59 -22.97 -26.22 -35.66
N LEU A 60 -22.36 -26.93 -34.70
CA LEU A 60 -22.96 -27.19 -33.37
C LEU A 60 -22.88 -25.98 -32.43
N MET A 61 -21.87 -25.12 -32.58
CA MET A 61 -21.75 -23.86 -31.82
C MET A 61 -22.70 -22.75 -32.33
N SER A 62 -23.15 -22.84 -33.58
CA SER A 62 -23.97 -21.81 -34.24
C SER A 62 -25.46 -21.82 -33.85
N LYS A 63 -25.98 -22.88 -33.19
CA LYS A 63 -27.44 -23.07 -33.05
C LYS A 63 -28.09 -22.42 -31.83
N ASN A 64 -27.34 -21.90 -30.84
CA ASN A 64 -27.91 -21.24 -29.66
C ASN A 64 -27.29 -19.85 -29.37
N PRO A 65 -27.62 -18.81 -30.16
CA PRO A 65 -27.18 -17.43 -29.86
C PRO A 65 -27.62 -16.95 -28.46
N LEU A 66 -28.74 -17.47 -27.94
CA LEU A 66 -29.23 -17.19 -26.58
C LEU A 66 -28.37 -17.80 -25.47
N GLY A 67 -27.71 -18.94 -25.70
CA GLY A 67 -26.86 -19.61 -24.70
C GLY A 67 -25.51 -18.91 -24.52
N GLY A 68 -24.92 -18.44 -25.63
CA GLY A 68 -23.70 -17.65 -25.63
C GLY A 68 -23.89 -16.29 -24.93
N ALA A 69 -25.00 -15.59 -25.21
CA ALA A 69 -25.33 -14.31 -24.58
C ALA A 69 -25.55 -14.44 -23.06
N ARG A 70 -26.20 -15.51 -22.60
CA ARG A 70 -26.39 -15.81 -21.16
C ARG A 70 -25.06 -16.10 -20.46
N ASN A 71 -24.21 -16.92 -21.06
CA ASN A 71 -22.89 -17.23 -20.52
C ASN A 71 -21.96 -16.00 -20.51
N ALA A 72 -22.05 -15.15 -21.55
CA ALA A 72 -21.36 -13.87 -21.57
C ALA A 72 -21.87 -12.95 -20.45
N ALA A 73 -23.18 -12.80 -20.27
CA ALA A 73 -23.76 -12.00 -19.19
C ALA A 73 -23.36 -12.52 -17.78
N ILE A 74 -23.28 -13.84 -17.59
CA ILE A 74 -22.78 -14.43 -16.34
C ILE A 74 -21.31 -14.08 -16.12
N ARG A 75 -20.45 -14.22 -17.15
CA ARG A 75 -19.03 -13.85 -17.07
C ARG A 75 -18.84 -12.37 -16.76
N GLN A 76 -19.64 -11.50 -17.38
CA GLN A 76 -19.62 -10.06 -17.08
C GLN A 76 -20.03 -9.80 -15.64
N ARG A 77 -21.07 -10.46 -15.12
CA ARG A 77 -21.49 -10.34 -13.72
C ARG A 77 -20.41 -10.83 -12.75
N THR A 78 -19.78 -11.98 -13.01
CA THR A 78 -18.69 -12.50 -12.18
C THR A 78 -17.47 -11.59 -12.20
N MET A 79 -17.16 -10.99 -13.35
CA MET A 79 -16.07 -10.02 -13.47
C MET A 79 -16.38 -8.76 -12.66
N LEU A 80 -17.58 -8.19 -12.82
CA LEU A 80 -18.02 -7.02 -12.05
C LEU A 80 -18.02 -7.29 -10.55
N GLU A 81 -18.45 -8.48 -10.12
CA GLU A 81 -18.41 -8.88 -8.71
C GLU A 81 -16.98 -8.99 -8.19
N SER A 82 -16.06 -9.56 -8.99
CA SER A 82 -14.65 -9.65 -8.63
C SER A 82 -14.01 -8.27 -8.47
N LEU A 83 -14.33 -7.32 -9.36
CA LEU A 83 -13.87 -5.93 -9.28
C LEU A 83 -14.42 -5.23 -8.03
N LYS A 84 -15.70 -5.47 -7.69
CA LYS A 84 -16.31 -4.93 -6.47
C LYS A 84 -15.59 -5.46 -5.22
N LYS A 85 -15.27 -6.76 -5.18
CA LYS A 85 -14.53 -7.39 -4.09
C LYS A 85 -13.10 -6.83 -3.96
N GLN A 86 -12.42 -6.64 -5.09
CA GLN A 86 -11.09 -6.00 -5.12
C GLN A 86 -11.14 -4.58 -4.55
N LYS A 87 -12.09 -3.75 -5.01
CA LYS A 87 -12.28 -2.40 -4.47
C LYS A 87 -12.50 -2.40 -2.96
N ILE A 88 -13.38 -3.27 -2.46
CA ILE A 88 -13.65 -3.40 -1.02
C ILE A 88 -12.38 -3.79 -0.26
N SER A 89 -11.62 -4.76 -0.80
CA SER A 89 -10.33 -5.18 -0.23
C SER A 89 -9.33 -4.03 -0.19
N ASP A 90 -9.20 -3.26 -1.27
CA ASP A 90 -8.28 -2.12 -1.35
C ASP A 90 -8.66 -1.00 -0.36
N ASP A 91 -9.96 -0.77 -0.18
CA ASP A 91 -10.46 0.21 0.78
C ASP A 91 -10.13 -0.20 2.22
N TYR A 92 -10.21 -1.50 2.55
CA TYR A 92 -9.73 -2.00 3.85
C TYR A 92 -8.22 -1.90 4.01
N LEU A 93 -7.43 -2.15 2.95
CA LEU A 93 -5.98 -2.01 3.01
C LEU A 93 -5.54 -0.56 3.25
N LYS A 94 -6.23 0.43 2.65
CA LYS A 94 -5.96 1.86 2.90
C LYS A 94 -6.28 2.28 4.34
N GLN A 95 -7.24 1.62 4.98
CA GLN A 95 -7.59 1.89 6.38
C GLN A 95 -6.52 1.40 7.36
N MET A 96 -5.59 0.53 6.92
CA MET A 96 -4.50 0.00 7.75
C MET A 96 -3.25 0.89 7.65
N PRO A 97 -2.96 1.77 8.64
CA PRO A 97 -1.85 2.71 8.55
C PRO A 97 -0.48 2.06 8.83
N ARG A 98 -0.45 0.93 9.54
CA ARG A 98 0.80 0.24 9.90
C ARG A 98 1.23 -0.71 8.80
N ARG A 99 2.49 -0.56 8.35
CA ARG A 99 3.16 -1.55 7.49
C ARG A 99 3.85 -2.60 8.34
N TRP A 100 3.31 -3.81 8.35
CA TRP A 100 3.90 -4.95 9.04
C TRP A 100 5.18 -5.41 8.34
N ARG A 101 6.17 -5.81 9.13
CA ARG A 101 7.44 -6.37 8.67
C ARG A 101 7.63 -7.72 9.34
N ASN A 102 8.35 -8.62 8.67
CA ASN A 102 8.69 -9.92 9.21
C ASN A 102 9.52 -9.72 10.49
N GLY A 103 9.26 -10.51 11.53
CA GLY A 103 9.90 -10.38 12.84
C GLY A 103 9.23 -9.39 13.80
N ASN A 104 8.26 -8.58 13.35
CA ASN A 104 7.46 -7.77 14.27
C ASN A 104 6.50 -8.67 15.05
N VAL A 105 6.63 -8.67 16.38
CA VAL A 105 5.64 -9.27 17.29
C VAL A 105 4.44 -8.33 17.38
N TYR A 106 3.24 -8.91 17.44
CA TYR A 106 1.98 -8.17 17.62
C TYR A 106 1.25 -8.64 18.88
N ALA A 107 0.56 -7.72 19.53
CA ALA A 107 -0.44 -8.02 20.55
C ALA A 107 -1.86 -7.78 19.99
N PRO A 108 -2.91 -8.39 20.56
CA PRO A 108 -4.29 -8.08 20.15
C PRO A 108 -4.63 -6.58 20.20
N HIS A 109 -4.02 -5.85 21.14
CA HIS A 109 -4.18 -4.40 21.27
C HIS A 109 -3.64 -3.61 20.06
N ASP A 110 -2.64 -4.15 19.35
CA ASP A 110 -2.05 -3.50 18.17
C ASP A 110 -3.00 -3.44 16.97
N LEU A 111 -4.11 -4.19 17.00
CA LEU A 111 -5.13 -4.16 15.95
C LEU A 111 -6.30 -3.21 16.32
N SER A 112 -6.22 -2.56 17.48
CA SER A 112 -7.26 -1.64 17.94
C SER A 112 -7.26 -0.32 17.15
N PRO A 113 -8.42 0.34 16.99
CA PRO A 113 -8.50 1.65 16.34
C PRO A 113 -7.58 2.70 16.97
N THR A 114 -7.41 2.66 18.29
CA THR A 114 -6.57 3.61 19.04
C THR A 114 -5.10 3.50 18.66
N GLU A 115 -4.57 2.29 18.51
CA GLU A 115 -3.18 2.08 18.05
C GLU A 115 -3.03 2.43 16.57
N MET A 116 -4.02 2.11 15.73
CA MET A 116 -4.04 2.52 14.33
C MET A 116 -3.93 4.05 14.18
N ASP A 117 -4.64 4.82 14.99
CA ASP A 117 -4.56 6.28 14.97
C ASP A 117 -3.17 6.82 15.35
N LYS A 118 -2.43 6.12 16.23
CA LYS A 118 -1.04 6.49 16.56
C LYS A 118 -0.11 6.31 15.37
N TRP A 119 -0.28 5.25 14.58
CA TRP A 119 0.52 5.03 13.36
C TRP A 119 0.11 5.90 12.18
N ARG A 120 -1.12 6.44 12.17
CA ARG A 120 -1.56 7.39 11.14
C ARG A 120 -0.81 8.72 11.20
N LYS A 121 -0.23 9.06 12.36
CA LYS A 121 0.53 10.30 12.55
C LYS A 121 1.81 10.26 11.70
N ILE A 122 1.95 11.25 10.80
CA ILE A 122 3.16 11.45 10.02
C ILE A 122 4.32 11.71 10.99
N ARG A 123 5.30 10.81 11.00
CA ARG A 123 6.52 10.99 11.79
C ARG A 123 7.48 11.90 11.05
N LYS A 124 8.16 12.73 11.82
CA LYS A 124 9.31 13.49 11.31
C LYS A 124 10.47 12.51 11.08
N PRO A 125 11.37 12.81 10.14
CA PRO A 125 12.62 12.06 10.03
C PRO A 125 13.37 12.08 11.38
N GLU A 126 13.77 10.89 11.85
CA GLU A 126 14.34 10.68 13.19
C GLU A 126 15.80 11.17 13.30
N GLY A 127 16.52 11.29 12.18
CA GLY A 127 17.94 11.63 12.15
C GLY A 127 18.30 12.58 11.00
N ASP A 128 19.37 13.33 11.20
CA ASP A 128 19.93 14.22 10.17
C ASP A 128 20.64 13.39 9.09
N VAL A 129 20.02 13.30 7.92
CA VAL A 129 20.53 12.54 6.76
C VAL A 129 21.93 13.00 6.35
N ILE A 130 22.26 14.29 6.49
CA ILE A 130 23.56 14.83 6.10
C ILE A 130 24.66 14.37 7.05
N ASP A 131 24.39 14.35 8.35
CA ASP A 131 25.32 13.82 9.35
C ASP A 131 25.48 12.30 9.19
N MET A 132 24.39 11.58 8.92
CA MET A 132 24.44 10.13 8.70
C MET A 132 25.26 9.74 7.45
N LEU A 133 25.20 10.55 6.41
CA LEU A 133 25.99 10.36 5.19
C LEU A 133 27.41 10.93 5.29
N GLY A 134 27.72 11.76 6.29
CA GLY A 134 29.04 12.36 6.49
C GLY A 134 29.46 13.35 5.40
N ILE A 135 28.50 13.97 4.71
CA ILE A 135 28.77 14.86 3.57
C ILE A 135 28.66 16.34 3.94
N ASN A 136 29.46 17.19 3.31
CA ASN A 136 29.38 18.64 3.49
C ASN A 136 28.51 19.28 2.39
N PRO A 137 27.32 19.82 2.72
CA PRO A 137 26.40 20.34 1.70
C PRO A 137 26.99 21.47 0.84
N LYS A 138 27.87 22.28 1.43
CA LYS A 138 28.50 23.44 0.77
C LYS A 138 29.31 23.05 -0.46
N ASP A 139 29.93 21.87 -0.43
CA ASP A 139 30.85 21.41 -1.47
C ASP A 139 30.08 20.73 -2.61
N HIS A 140 28.91 20.17 -2.30
CA HIS A 140 28.02 19.49 -3.24
C HIS A 140 26.97 20.39 -3.89
N TYR A 141 27.18 21.71 -3.93
CA TYR A 141 26.23 22.66 -4.53
C TYR A 141 25.97 22.45 -6.03
N ARG A 142 26.81 21.66 -6.73
CA ARG A 142 26.61 21.30 -8.15
C ARG A 142 25.58 20.19 -8.34
N ASN A 143 25.28 19.42 -7.29
CA ASN A 143 24.33 18.32 -7.37
C ASN A 143 22.90 18.86 -7.27
N PHE A 144 22.25 19.02 -8.42
CA PHE A 144 20.88 19.52 -8.52
C PHE A 144 19.85 18.62 -7.84
N ALA A 145 20.08 17.31 -7.78
CA ALA A 145 19.17 16.37 -7.12
C ALA A 145 19.22 16.51 -5.58
N MET A 146 20.41 16.74 -5.02
CA MET A 146 20.55 17.04 -3.60
C MET A 146 19.83 18.34 -3.24
N ILE A 147 20.01 19.39 -4.06
CA ILE A 147 19.40 20.70 -3.81
C ILE A 147 17.87 20.63 -3.87
N SER A 148 17.34 19.98 -4.91
CA SER A 148 15.89 19.92 -5.13
C SER A 148 15.14 19.21 -4.01
N GLU A 149 15.77 18.24 -3.33
CA GLU A 149 15.16 17.50 -2.22
C GLU A 149 14.85 18.41 -1.02
N PHE A 150 15.68 19.43 -0.78
CA PHE A 150 15.50 20.38 0.33
C PHE A 150 14.79 21.68 -0.09
N MET A 151 14.17 21.68 -1.27
CA MET A 151 13.38 22.77 -1.80
C MET A 151 11.93 22.31 -2.01
N THR A 152 10.99 23.24 -1.86
CA THR A 152 9.60 23.04 -2.27
C THR A 152 9.51 23.00 -3.79
N THR A 153 8.42 22.46 -4.33
CA THR A 153 8.08 22.49 -5.76
C THR A 153 8.17 23.90 -6.38
N PHE A 154 7.87 24.93 -5.58
CA PHE A 154 7.96 26.36 -5.94
C PHE A 154 9.36 26.99 -5.78
N GLY A 155 10.39 26.20 -5.51
CA GLY A 155 11.76 26.68 -5.37
C GLY A 155 12.09 27.37 -4.03
N HIS A 156 11.18 27.35 -3.06
CA HIS A 156 11.46 27.84 -1.70
C HIS A 156 12.31 26.84 -0.92
N ILE A 157 13.21 27.32 -0.06
CA ILE A 157 13.98 26.45 0.83
C ILE A 157 13.05 25.97 1.95
N MET A 158 12.89 24.65 2.10
CA MET A 158 12.02 24.06 3.12
C MET A 158 12.48 24.43 4.53
N HIS A 159 11.57 24.44 5.51
CA HIS A 159 11.94 24.76 6.88
C HIS A 159 12.71 23.59 7.54
N SER A 160 13.54 23.88 8.55
CA SER A 160 14.28 22.86 9.32
C SER A 160 13.38 21.75 9.88
N LYS A 161 12.14 22.09 10.24
CA LYS A 161 11.11 21.14 10.72
C LYS A 161 10.65 20.14 9.66
N ASP A 162 10.62 20.55 8.40
CA ASP A 162 10.15 19.72 7.29
C ASP A 162 11.30 18.84 6.78
N THR A 163 12.51 19.40 6.72
CA THR A 163 13.73 18.69 6.30
C THR A 163 14.29 17.74 7.35
N GLY A 164 14.04 17.99 8.64
CA GLY A 164 14.60 17.19 9.73
C GLY A 164 16.09 17.37 9.99
N LEU A 165 16.73 18.33 9.32
CA LEU A 165 18.16 18.59 9.48
C LEU A 165 18.44 19.33 10.78
N ARG A 166 19.62 19.08 11.36
CA ARG A 166 20.12 19.86 12.50
C ARG A 166 20.33 21.32 12.07
N ALA A 167 20.11 22.28 12.96
CA ALA A 167 20.19 23.71 12.65
C ALA A 167 21.52 24.13 11.95
N VAL A 168 22.64 23.52 12.34
CA VAL A 168 23.96 23.77 11.72
C VAL A 168 24.00 23.29 10.28
N ASN A 169 23.54 22.05 10.02
CA ASN A 169 23.52 21.46 8.68
C ASN A 169 22.47 22.09 7.80
N HIS A 170 21.31 22.43 8.36
CA HIS A 170 20.30 23.22 7.68
C HIS A 170 20.90 24.52 7.14
N ARG A 171 21.63 25.31 7.97
CA ARG A 171 22.33 26.53 7.50
C ARG A 171 23.36 26.26 6.40
N ARG A 172 24.11 25.15 6.50
CA ARG A 172 25.08 24.73 5.46
C ARG A 172 24.37 24.39 4.15
N MET A 173 23.25 23.66 4.22
CA MET A 173 22.39 23.33 3.09
C MET A 173 21.78 24.59 2.47
N THR A 174 21.20 25.49 3.26
CA THR A 174 20.65 26.77 2.79
C THR A 174 21.72 27.60 2.06
N LYS A 175 22.97 27.61 2.55
CA LYS A 175 24.09 28.28 1.87
C LYS A 175 24.43 27.61 0.53
N ALA A 176 24.41 26.27 0.46
CA ALA A 176 24.63 25.54 -0.78
C ALA A 176 23.55 25.83 -1.84
N ILE A 177 22.27 25.82 -1.43
CA ILE A 177 21.14 26.14 -2.31
C ILE A 177 21.24 27.57 -2.84
N ARG A 178 21.45 28.55 -1.96
CA ARG A 178 21.62 29.96 -2.37
C ARG A 178 22.82 30.16 -3.30
N ARG A 179 23.92 29.42 -3.07
CA ARG A 179 25.08 29.44 -3.96
C ARG A 179 24.72 28.90 -5.35
N ALA A 180 24.02 27.78 -5.43
CA ALA A 180 23.64 27.17 -6.70
C ALA A 180 22.70 28.08 -7.51
N ILE A 181 21.73 28.71 -6.85
CA ILE A 181 20.84 29.69 -7.48
C ILE A 181 21.62 30.93 -7.92
N GLY A 182 22.48 31.48 -7.04
CA GLY A 182 23.29 32.66 -7.35
C GLY A 182 24.32 32.45 -8.46
N MET A 183 24.79 31.21 -8.65
CA MET A 183 25.65 30.83 -9.78
C MET A 183 24.87 30.53 -11.08
N GLY A 184 23.53 30.53 -11.05
CA GLY A 184 22.70 30.26 -12.21
C GLY A 184 22.64 28.79 -12.64
N ILE A 185 23.14 27.86 -11.82
CA ILE A 185 23.10 26.42 -12.14
C ILE A 185 21.80 25.73 -11.70
N HIS A 186 21.03 26.34 -10.80
CA HIS A 186 19.73 25.83 -10.35
C HIS A 186 18.65 26.92 -10.47
N PRO A 187 17.44 26.59 -10.97
CA PRO A 187 16.34 27.54 -11.05
C PRO A 187 15.86 28.01 -9.67
N SER A 188 15.34 29.25 -9.60
CA SER A 188 14.85 29.83 -8.35
C SER A 188 13.38 29.52 -8.04
N VAL A 189 12.56 29.24 -9.06
CA VAL A 189 11.09 29.20 -8.94
C VAL A 189 10.53 27.77 -9.03
N HIS A 190 11.30 26.83 -9.56
CA HIS A 190 10.88 25.45 -9.72
C HIS A 190 12.07 24.52 -9.54
N HIS A 191 11.85 23.21 -9.52
CA HIS A 191 12.94 22.24 -9.55
C HIS A 191 13.71 22.25 -10.87
N HIS A 192 14.94 21.75 -10.86
CA HIS A 192 15.75 21.63 -12.06
C HIS A 192 15.00 20.88 -13.21
N PRO A 193 15.04 21.38 -14.46
CA PRO A 193 14.22 20.84 -15.55
C PRO A 193 14.49 19.36 -15.85
N GLU A 194 15.73 18.90 -15.70
CA GLU A 194 16.06 17.47 -15.88
C GLU A 194 15.40 16.56 -14.84
N ILE A 195 15.09 17.08 -13.65
CA ILE A 195 14.32 16.33 -12.64
C ILE A 195 12.85 16.26 -13.08
N LEU A 196 12.30 17.39 -13.54
CA LEU A 196 10.91 17.48 -14.00
C LEU A 196 10.65 16.58 -15.22
N LYS A 197 11.60 16.49 -16.16
CA LYS A 197 11.52 15.56 -17.29
C LYS A 197 11.44 14.10 -16.83
N LYS A 198 12.21 13.73 -15.80
CA LYS A 198 12.21 12.37 -15.24
C LYS A 198 10.90 12.05 -14.55
N THR A 199 10.41 12.94 -13.69
CA THR A 199 9.12 12.74 -12.98
C THR A 199 7.96 12.67 -13.96
N PHE A 200 7.91 13.56 -14.97
CA PHE A 200 6.90 13.49 -16.01
C PHE A 200 6.98 12.17 -16.79
N LYS A 201 8.16 11.78 -17.28
CA LYS A 201 8.33 10.50 -18.01
C LYS A 201 7.91 9.28 -17.18
N GLN A 202 8.11 9.32 -15.86
CA GLN A 202 7.71 8.24 -14.96
C GLN A 202 6.19 8.22 -14.72
N ALA A 203 5.54 9.37 -14.64
CA ALA A 203 4.08 9.45 -14.44
C ALA A 203 3.27 8.92 -15.65
N TRP A 204 3.85 8.97 -16.85
CA TRP A 204 3.24 8.49 -18.11
C TRP A 204 3.67 7.07 -18.50
N ARG A 205 4.38 6.35 -17.61
CA ARG A 205 4.62 4.91 -17.72
C ARG A 205 3.69 4.16 -16.79
#